data_AF-A0A180FL09-F1
#
_entry.id   AF-A0A180FL09-F1
#
_cell.length_a   1.000
_cell.length_b   1.000
_cell.length_c   1.000
_cell.angle_alpha   90.00
_cell.angle_beta   90.00
_cell.angle_gamma   90.00
#
_symmetry.space_group_name_H-M   'P 1'
#
loop_
_entity.id
_entity.type
_entity.pdbx_description
1 polymer ?
#
loop_
_entity_poly.entity_id
_entity_poly.type
_entity_poly.pdbx_seq_one_letter_code
_entity_poly.pdbx_strand_id
1 'polypeptide(L)'
;MKNIFILLVLFGCTVFSYAQNDVFPLYGAKWTEVHSSEYEEYFYCYETIGDTIIDGIKRNKLYKTFIDGELASIIGYFDIRDKQVIFRGNSERGVNFCIPANTDILLYDFGLETGDPVSYCNQVGNYPSVISTIDTVKLGKTDRRRFRIAYESNIGPYWIEGMGSTWRLFEPIEYTTTGFNIRLVNFSLNGEVLYYNPDYPEWANGNPQSVAELPSYSPVRIYTDPVSGTFRIVSSGLMNRISVYDTQGRLCKETDCGGEADYSINSKGLPAGVYLVKVQMQNGKEETAKMIIK
;
A
#
# COMPACT_ATOMS: atom_id res chain seq x y z
N MET A 1 -50.73 19.21 -12.87
CA MET A 1 -49.67 19.23 -13.91
C MET A 1 -48.39 19.99 -13.51
N LYS A 2 -48.24 20.49 -12.27
CA LYS A 2 -46.97 21.10 -11.79
C LYS A 2 -45.98 20.09 -11.17
N ASN A 3 -46.45 18.91 -10.76
CA ASN A 3 -45.62 17.94 -10.04
C ASN A 3 -44.88 16.94 -10.96
N ILE A 4 -45.14 16.96 -12.27
CA ILE A 4 -44.47 16.08 -13.24
C ILE A 4 -43.17 16.73 -13.76
N PHE A 5 -43.03 18.06 -13.67
CA PHE A 5 -41.84 18.77 -14.16
C PHE A 5 -40.62 18.63 -13.24
N ILE A 6 -40.83 18.39 -11.94
CA ILE A 6 -39.73 18.22 -10.96
C ILE A 6 -39.05 16.85 -11.13
N LEU A 7 -39.77 15.83 -11.59
CA LEU A 7 -39.20 14.49 -11.79
C LEU A 7 -38.25 14.43 -13.01
N LEU A 8 -38.48 15.27 -14.03
CA LEU A 8 -37.64 15.33 -15.23
C LEU A 8 -36.29 16.06 -15.02
N VAL A 9 -36.21 16.95 -14.03
CA VAL A 9 -34.96 17.64 -13.69
C VAL A 9 -34.02 16.73 -12.89
N LEU A 10 -34.54 15.75 -12.14
CA LEU A 10 -33.74 14.79 -11.37
C LEU A 10 -33.12 13.67 -12.22
N PHE A 11 -33.61 13.43 -13.44
CA PHE A 11 -33.01 12.45 -14.38
C PHE A 11 -32.03 13.07 -15.38
N GLY A 12 -31.87 14.41 -15.40
CA GLY A 12 -30.96 15.10 -16.32
C GLY A 12 -29.53 15.29 -15.79
N CYS A 13 -29.31 15.10 -14.49
CA CYS A 13 -27.97 15.12 -13.90
C CYS A 13 -27.39 13.71 -13.93
N THR A 14 -27.05 13.21 -15.12
CA THR A 14 -25.98 12.21 -15.21
C THR A 14 -24.72 12.90 -14.71
N VAL A 15 -24.43 12.73 -13.43
CA VAL A 15 -23.13 13.05 -12.87
C VAL A 15 -22.18 12.13 -13.61
N PHE A 16 -21.52 12.64 -14.65
CA PHE A 16 -20.31 12.03 -15.13
C PHE A 16 -19.34 12.13 -13.97
N SER A 17 -19.34 11.11 -13.11
CA SER A 17 -18.19 10.80 -12.28
C SER A 17 -17.13 10.42 -13.29
N TYR A 18 -16.40 11.42 -13.81
CA TYR A 18 -15.08 11.16 -14.34
C TYR A 18 -14.39 10.41 -13.21
N ALA A 19 -14.14 9.11 -13.43
CA ALA A 19 -13.24 8.37 -12.58
C ALA A 19 -12.05 9.30 -12.40
N GLN A 20 -11.77 9.69 -11.15
CA GLN A 20 -10.62 10.51 -10.84
C GLN A 20 -9.48 9.91 -11.65
N ASN A 21 -8.87 10.69 -12.54
CA ASN A 21 -7.75 10.23 -13.33
C ASN A 21 -6.67 9.90 -12.30
N ASP A 22 -6.65 8.63 -11.89
CA ASP A 22 -5.77 8.12 -10.86
C ASP A 22 -4.41 7.97 -11.51
N VAL A 23 -3.75 9.12 -11.66
CA VAL A 23 -2.43 9.25 -12.26
C VAL A 23 -1.36 8.64 -11.37
N PHE A 24 -1.67 8.38 -10.09
CA PHE A 24 -0.73 7.83 -9.14
C PHE A 24 -1.45 7.21 -7.92
N PRO A 25 -1.13 5.97 -7.54
CA PRO A 25 -1.85 5.29 -6.49
C PRO A 25 -1.47 5.83 -5.11
N LEU A 26 -2.47 6.26 -4.36
CA LEU A 26 -2.29 6.77 -2.99
C LEU A 26 -2.46 5.70 -1.91
N TYR A 27 -2.98 4.51 -2.25
CA TYR A 27 -3.25 3.44 -1.29
C TYR A 27 -2.83 2.08 -1.84
N GLY A 28 -2.19 1.26 -0.99
CA GLY A 28 -1.85 -0.13 -1.30
C GLY A 28 -0.77 -0.28 -2.36
N ALA A 29 -0.13 0.82 -2.76
CA ALA A 29 0.98 0.82 -3.70
C ALA A 29 2.29 0.48 -3.01
N LYS A 30 3.10 -0.33 -3.68
CA LYS A 30 4.40 -0.78 -3.22
C LYS A 30 5.42 -0.77 -4.36
N TRP A 31 6.52 -0.07 -4.15
CA TRP A 31 7.67 -0.03 -5.06
C TRP A 31 8.81 -0.79 -4.41
N THR A 32 9.26 -1.88 -5.02
CA THR A 32 10.44 -2.60 -4.57
C THR A 32 11.65 -2.13 -5.36
N GLU A 33 12.69 -1.74 -4.65
CA GLU A 33 13.94 -1.30 -5.22
C GLU A 33 15.10 -2.13 -4.67
N VAL A 34 16.13 -2.24 -5.49
CA VAL A 34 17.41 -2.83 -5.13
C VAL A 34 18.45 -1.74 -5.09
N HIS A 35 19.30 -1.80 -4.09
CA HIS A 35 20.51 -1.02 -4.01
C HIS A 35 21.70 -1.95 -4.10
N SER A 36 22.45 -1.83 -5.18
CA SER A 36 23.62 -2.64 -5.47
C SER A 36 24.89 -1.79 -5.49
N SER A 37 25.96 -2.36 -4.97
CA SER A 37 27.33 -1.87 -5.03
C SER A 37 28.25 -3.02 -5.46
N GLU A 38 29.56 -2.78 -5.56
CA GLU A 38 30.54 -3.84 -5.82
C GLU A 38 30.53 -4.95 -4.75
N TYR A 39 30.16 -4.62 -3.51
CA TYR A 39 30.29 -5.53 -2.36
C TYR A 39 28.97 -6.03 -1.80
N GLU A 40 27.89 -5.29 -2.01
CA GLU A 40 26.61 -5.53 -1.33
C GLU A 40 25.44 -5.24 -2.25
N GLU A 41 24.42 -6.09 -2.17
CA GLU A 41 23.11 -5.91 -2.77
C GLU A 41 22.05 -6.12 -1.68
N TYR A 42 21.15 -5.15 -1.53
CA TYR A 42 20.02 -5.27 -0.61
C TYR A 42 18.76 -4.67 -1.22
N PHE A 43 17.62 -5.20 -0.79
CA PHE A 43 16.31 -4.82 -1.29
C PHE A 43 15.52 -4.07 -0.23
N TYR A 44 14.75 -3.08 -0.66
CA TYR A 44 13.80 -2.38 0.19
C TYR A 44 12.55 -2.01 -0.59
N CYS A 45 11.50 -1.66 0.14
CA CYS A 45 10.22 -1.30 -0.42
C CYS A 45 9.77 0.07 0.09
N TYR A 46 9.14 0.84 -0.79
CA TYR A 46 8.32 1.98 -0.43
C TYR A 46 6.86 1.56 -0.46
N GLU A 47 6.08 1.88 0.59
CA GLU A 47 4.68 1.46 0.71
C GLU A 47 3.77 2.60 1.16
N THR A 48 2.61 2.73 0.51
CA THR A 48 1.57 3.69 0.91
C THR A 48 0.61 3.07 1.92
N ILE A 49 0.70 3.50 3.18
CA ILE A 49 -0.06 2.89 4.30
C ILE A 49 -0.77 3.96 5.11
N GLY A 50 -2.08 4.07 4.91
CA GLY A 50 -2.93 5.04 5.61
C GLY A 50 -2.68 6.49 5.19
N ASP A 51 -3.42 7.39 5.83
CA ASP A 51 -3.37 8.82 5.54
C ASP A 51 -3.22 9.67 6.81
N THR A 52 -3.03 10.97 6.61
CA THR A 52 -2.93 12.01 7.62
C THR A 52 -3.39 13.34 7.04
N ILE A 53 -3.54 14.35 7.90
CA ILE A 53 -3.77 15.73 7.50
C ILE A 53 -2.58 16.57 8.00
N ILE A 54 -1.92 17.29 7.10
CA ILE A 54 -0.81 18.20 7.42
C ILE A 54 -1.10 19.51 6.69
N ASP A 55 -1.07 20.63 7.41
CA ASP A 55 -1.39 21.97 6.88
C ASP A 55 -2.77 22.04 6.18
N GLY A 56 -3.74 21.26 6.66
CA GLY A 56 -5.09 21.17 6.08
C GLY A 56 -5.20 20.32 4.81
N ILE A 57 -4.10 19.74 4.32
CA ILE A 57 -4.06 18.90 3.12
C ILE A 57 -4.07 17.43 3.56
N LYS A 58 -4.99 16.64 3.00
CA LYS A 58 -5.01 15.18 3.18
C LYS A 58 -3.85 14.57 2.39
N ARG A 59 -3.01 13.78 3.07
CA ARG A 59 -1.83 13.14 2.49
C ARG A 59 -1.74 11.68 2.87
N ASN A 60 -1.17 10.87 2.00
CA ASN A 60 -0.93 9.44 2.21
C ASN A 60 0.48 9.23 2.75
N LYS A 61 0.63 8.37 3.76
CA LYS A 61 1.93 8.12 4.39
C LYS A 61 2.74 7.17 3.53
N LEU A 62 4.02 7.49 3.33
CA LEU A 62 4.98 6.65 2.65
C LEU A 62 5.95 6.04 3.66
N TYR A 63 5.97 4.72 3.70
CA TYR A 63 6.88 3.93 4.52
C TYR A 63 8.04 3.40 3.68
N LYS A 64 9.23 3.29 4.26
CA LYS A 64 10.36 2.53 3.73
C LYS A 64 10.64 1.34 4.64
N THR A 65 10.77 0.15 4.07
CA THR A 65 11.03 -1.12 4.78
C THR A 65 12.10 -1.91 4.07
N PHE A 66 13.14 -2.38 4.77
CA PHE A 66 14.12 -3.31 4.21
C PHE A 66 13.57 -4.73 4.25
N ILE A 67 13.87 -5.51 3.21
CA ILE A 67 13.29 -6.85 3.06
C ILE A 67 13.85 -7.83 4.11
N ASP A 68 15.05 -7.57 4.63
CA ASP A 68 15.72 -8.39 5.64
C ASP A 68 15.21 -8.18 7.08
N GLY A 69 14.07 -7.49 7.24
CA GLY A 69 13.34 -7.43 8.51
C GLY A 69 13.59 -6.20 9.38
N GLU A 70 14.15 -5.12 8.84
CA GLU A 70 14.21 -3.86 9.59
C GLU A 70 12.85 -3.15 9.71
N LEU A 71 12.75 -2.29 10.73
CA LEU A 71 11.55 -1.51 11.05
C LEU A 71 11.14 -0.59 9.89
N ALA A 72 9.88 -0.75 9.44
CA ALA A 72 9.22 0.19 8.56
C ALA A 72 9.25 1.60 9.16
N SER A 73 9.77 2.56 8.42
CA SER A 73 9.87 3.96 8.86
C SER A 73 9.12 4.88 7.91
N ILE A 74 8.40 5.86 8.47
CA ILE A 74 7.73 6.89 7.65
C ILE A 74 8.79 7.83 7.10
N ILE A 75 8.95 7.86 5.79
CA ILE A 75 9.92 8.72 5.11
C ILE A 75 9.30 9.99 4.52
N GLY A 76 7.97 10.03 4.37
CA GLY A 76 7.27 11.19 3.87
C GLY A 76 5.82 10.94 3.56
N TYR A 77 5.25 11.83 2.76
CA TYR A 77 3.84 11.86 2.45
C TYR A 77 3.59 12.22 0.99
N PHE A 78 2.57 11.62 0.38
CA PHE A 78 2.09 11.95 -0.96
C PHE A 78 0.76 12.68 -0.93
N ASP A 79 0.59 13.64 -1.83
CA ASP A 79 -0.72 14.13 -2.26
C ASP A 79 -0.75 14.34 -3.78
N ILE A 80 -1.96 14.40 -4.35
CA ILE A 80 -2.17 14.63 -5.78
C ILE A 80 -2.94 15.93 -5.97
N ARG A 81 -2.42 16.78 -6.83
CA ARG A 81 -3.04 18.05 -7.23
C ARG A 81 -3.21 17.99 -8.75
N ASP A 82 -4.45 17.79 -9.20
CA ASP A 82 -4.76 17.51 -10.60
C ASP A 82 -4.02 16.28 -11.14
N LYS A 83 -2.93 16.48 -11.88
CA LYS A 83 -2.06 15.43 -12.45
C LYS A 83 -0.66 15.40 -11.83
N GLN A 84 -0.44 16.20 -10.79
CA GLN A 84 0.85 16.36 -10.14
C GLN A 84 0.91 15.53 -8.87
N VAL A 85 1.99 14.78 -8.71
CA VAL A 85 2.31 14.03 -7.50
C VAL A 85 3.25 14.88 -6.68
N ILE A 86 2.79 15.27 -5.49
CA ILE A 86 3.55 16.06 -4.54
C ILE A 86 4.07 15.14 -3.45
N PHE A 87 5.37 15.22 -3.19
CA PHE A 87 6.02 14.55 -2.07
C PHE A 87 6.43 15.56 -1.00
N ARG A 88 6.19 15.22 0.26
CA ARG A 88 6.72 15.96 1.42
C ARG A 88 7.57 15.03 2.28
N GLY A 89 8.86 15.33 2.39
CA GLY A 89 9.79 14.55 3.20
C GLY A 89 9.56 14.71 4.71
N ASN A 90 9.74 13.63 5.47
CA ASN A 90 9.71 13.65 6.94
C ASN A 90 11.10 14.04 7.50
N SER A 91 11.15 14.91 8.52
CA SER A 91 12.36 15.60 8.98
C SER A 91 13.41 14.78 9.70
N GLU A 92 13.14 13.51 10.02
CA GLU A 92 13.94 12.75 10.99
C GLU A 92 15.04 11.88 10.38
N ARG A 93 15.06 11.67 9.06
CA ARG A 93 16.14 10.96 8.39
C ARG A 93 16.43 11.67 7.09
N GLY A 94 17.63 12.23 6.98
CA GLY A 94 18.16 12.79 5.75
C GLY A 94 18.25 11.68 4.72
N VAL A 95 17.15 11.45 4.01
CA VAL A 95 17.20 10.68 2.79
C VAL A 95 17.98 11.56 1.80
N ASN A 96 18.91 10.98 1.03
CA ASN A 96 19.85 11.65 0.13
C ASN A 96 19.15 12.28 -1.10
N PHE A 97 18.10 13.03 -0.83
CA PHE A 97 17.29 13.69 -1.81
C PHE A 97 17.61 15.18 -1.79
N CYS A 98 17.28 15.83 -2.89
CA CYS A 98 17.20 17.29 -2.96
C CYS A 98 15.91 17.80 -2.31
N ILE A 99 15.50 17.13 -1.23
CA ILE A 99 14.24 17.31 -0.53
C ILE A 99 14.57 17.86 0.84
N PRO A 100 14.47 19.18 1.05
CA PRO A 100 14.49 19.72 2.39
C PRO A 100 13.37 19.10 3.21
N ALA A 101 13.66 18.80 4.46
CA ALA A 101 12.68 18.33 5.42
C ALA A 101 11.44 19.24 5.43
N ASN A 102 10.25 18.64 5.54
CA ASN A 102 8.98 19.36 5.65
C ASN A 102 8.65 20.30 4.48
N THR A 103 9.26 20.09 3.31
CA THR A 103 8.98 20.88 2.09
C THR A 103 8.23 20.03 1.08
N ASP A 104 7.19 20.62 0.48
CA ASP A 104 6.43 20.03 -0.61
C ASP A 104 7.22 20.16 -1.92
N ILE A 105 7.35 19.05 -2.65
CA ILE A 105 8.14 18.96 -3.87
C ILE A 105 7.33 18.25 -4.94
N LEU A 106 7.38 18.78 -6.16
CA LEU A 106 6.83 18.14 -7.34
C LEU A 106 7.69 16.94 -7.72
N LEU A 107 7.16 15.73 -7.48
CA LEU A 107 7.82 14.48 -7.83
C LEU A 107 7.51 14.08 -9.28
N TYR A 108 6.23 14.08 -9.65
CA TYR A 108 5.77 13.77 -11.01
C TYR A 108 4.75 14.79 -11.48
N ASP A 109 4.77 15.12 -12.76
CA ASP A 109 3.69 15.84 -13.43
C ASP A 109 3.23 15.06 -14.65
N PHE A 110 2.10 14.38 -14.53
CA PHE A 110 1.49 13.64 -15.63
C PHE A 110 0.65 14.55 -16.54
N GLY A 111 0.59 15.86 -16.26
CA GLY A 111 -0.02 16.87 -17.13
C GLY A 111 0.89 17.36 -18.25
N LEU A 112 2.18 17.02 -18.22
CA LEU A 112 3.17 17.43 -19.23
C LEU A 112 2.86 16.82 -20.60
N GLU A 113 3.21 17.56 -21.64
CA GLU A 113 3.13 17.19 -23.04
C GLU A 113 4.53 17.04 -23.66
N THR A 114 4.62 16.49 -24.88
CA THR A 114 5.91 16.36 -25.58
C THR A 114 6.57 17.73 -25.76
N GLY A 115 7.83 17.85 -25.34
CA GLY A 115 8.62 19.08 -25.35
C GLY A 115 8.66 19.81 -24.00
N ASP A 116 7.76 19.48 -23.07
CA ASP A 116 7.72 20.13 -21.77
C ASP A 116 8.88 19.69 -20.87
N PRO A 117 9.41 20.61 -20.02
CA PRO A 117 10.47 20.30 -19.09
C PRO A 117 9.99 19.43 -17.91
N VAL A 118 10.85 18.52 -17.49
CA VAL A 118 10.65 17.66 -16.31
C VAL A 118 11.27 18.33 -15.08
N SER A 119 10.59 18.27 -13.94
CA SER A 119 11.15 18.65 -12.63
C SER A 119 12.42 17.82 -12.35
N TYR A 120 13.47 18.41 -11.80
CA TYR A 120 14.72 17.69 -11.51
C TYR A 120 15.45 18.26 -10.30
N CYS A 121 16.36 17.48 -9.72
CA CYS A 121 17.30 17.99 -8.73
C CYS A 121 18.54 18.63 -9.37
N ASN A 122 18.81 19.89 -9.05
CA ASN A 122 19.93 20.68 -9.59
C ASN A 122 21.28 20.56 -8.82
N GLN A 123 21.50 19.52 -8.00
CA GLN A 123 22.71 19.49 -7.15
C GLN A 123 23.99 19.06 -7.88
N VAL A 124 23.93 18.36 -9.02
CA VAL A 124 25.14 17.73 -9.62
C VAL A 124 25.29 17.96 -11.13
N GLY A 125 24.64 18.99 -11.66
CA GLY A 125 24.77 19.40 -13.06
C GLY A 125 23.45 19.29 -13.83
N ASN A 126 23.17 20.36 -14.58
CA ASN A 126 22.00 20.48 -15.43
C ASN A 126 21.97 19.40 -16.49
N TYR A 127 20.92 18.59 -16.49
CA TYR A 127 20.43 17.95 -17.69
C TYR A 127 18.96 18.32 -17.80
N PRO A 128 18.59 19.38 -18.55
CA PRO A 128 17.18 19.70 -18.77
C PRO A 128 16.55 18.54 -19.53
N SER A 129 15.95 17.64 -18.77
CA SER A 129 15.18 16.54 -19.31
C SER A 129 13.82 17.08 -19.76
N VAL A 130 13.42 16.73 -20.97
CA VAL A 130 12.10 17.03 -21.51
C VAL A 130 11.35 15.74 -21.78
N ILE A 131 10.03 15.84 -21.82
CA ILE A 131 9.21 14.75 -22.35
C ILE A 131 9.50 14.63 -23.85
N SER A 132 10.15 13.54 -24.26
CA SER A 132 10.53 13.32 -25.66
C SER A 132 9.42 12.70 -26.48
N THR A 133 8.69 11.75 -25.91
CA THR A 133 7.54 11.09 -26.54
C THR A 133 6.57 10.64 -25.46
N ILE A 134 5.28 10.63 -25.80
CA ILE A 134 4.23 10.03 -24.99
C ILE A 134 3.58 8.93 -25.82
N ASP A 135 3.53 7.72 -25.27
CA ASP A 135 2.81 6.59 -25.85
C ASP A 135 1.94 5.90 -24.80
N THR A 136 1.44 4.70 -25.10
CA THR A 136 0.58 3.92 -24.21
C THR A 136 1.23 2.57 -23.93
N VAL A 137 1.18 2.15 -22.66
CA VAL A 137 1.67 0.86 -22.20
C VAL A 137 0.61 0.19 -21.31
N LYS A 138 0.62 -1.13 -21.24
CA LYS A 138 -0.18 -1.86 -20.24
C LYS A 138 0.53 -1.86 -18.89
N LEU A 139 -0.19 -1.44 -17.86
CA LEU A 139 0.17 -1.64 -16.46
C LEU A 139 -0.90 -2.55 -15.84
N GLY A 140 -0.55 -3.82 -15.66
CA GLY A 140 -1.54 -4.88 -15.46
C GLY A 140 -2.55 -4.95 -16.61
N LYS A 141 -3.84 -4.77 -16.29
CA LYS A 141 -4.94 -4.79 -17.28
C LYS A 141 -5.32 -3.42 -17.84
N THR A 142 -4.69 -2.35 -17.35
CA THR A 142 -5.08 -0.97 -17.68
C THR A 142 -4.06 -0.37 -18.64
N ASP A 143 -4.56 0.28 -19.70
CA ASP A 143 -3.73 1.08 -20.59
C ASP A 143 -3.41 2.42 -19.91
N ARG A 144 -2.13 2.78 -19.86
CA ARG A 144 -1.61 3.96 -19.15
C ARG A 144 -0.73 4.76 -20.09
N ARG A 145 -0.75 6.10 -19.96
CA ARG A 145 0.22 6.92 -20.67
C ARG A 145 1.62 6.64 -20.12
N ARG A 146 2.56 6.53 -21.04
CA ARG A 146 3.98 6.37 -20.74
C ARG A 146 4.76 7.50 -21.38
N PHE A 147 5.55 8.17 -20.56
CA PHE A 147 6.32 9.35 -20.91
C PHE A 147 7.77 8.93 -21.01
N ARG A 148 8.40 9.13 -22.16
CA ARG A 148 9.84 8.92 -22.33
C ARG A 148 10.58 10.20 -22.02
N ILE A 149 11.50 10.14 -21.08
CA ILE A 149 12.30 11.31 -20.71
C ILE A 149 13.59 11.34 -21.54
N ALA A 150 13.85 12.47 -22.20
CA ALA A 150 15.11 12.69 -22.89
C ALA A 150 16.24 12.95 -21.88
N TYR A 151 17.31 12.16 -21.99
CA TYR A 151 18.61 12.40 -21.38
C TYR A 151 19.64 12.51 -22.50
N GLU A 152 20.75 13.21 -22.26
CA GLU A 152 21.83 13.38 -23.26
C GLU A 152 22.36 12.05 -23.82
N SER A 153 22.29 10.97 -23.03
CA SER A 153 22.73 9.63 -23.41
C SER A 153 21.72 8.82 -24.24
N ASN A 154 20.55 9.39 -24.59
CA ASN A 154 19.40 8.71 -25.23
C ASN A 154 18.77 7.54 -24.43
N ILE A 155 19.32 7.22 -23.25
CA ILE A 155 18.83 6.19 -22.33
C ILE A 155 18.27 6.91 -21.11
N GLY A 156 16.95 7.02 -21.04
CA GLY A 156 16.25 7.65 -19.92
C GLY A 156 15.16 6.73 -19.35
N PRO A 157 14.71 7.01 -18.11
CA PRO A 157 13.55 6.35 -17.53
C PRO A 157 12.29 6.65 -18.34
N TYR A 158 11.32 5.75 -18.20
CA TYR A 158 9.93 6.06 -18.53
C TYR A 158 9.20 6.44 -17.26
N TRP A 159 8.26 7.38 -17.35
CA TRP A 159 7.21 7.52 -16.35
C TRP A 159 5.94 6.87 -16.86
N ILE A 160 5.21 6.17 -16.00
CA ILE A 160 3.95 5.50 -16.34
C ILE A 160 2.88 6.01 -15.36
N GLU A 161 1.76 6.49 -15.88
CA GLU A 161 0.60 6.83 -15.03
C GLU A 161 0.19 5.63 -14.18
N GLY A 162 -0.05 5.85 -12.90
CA GLY A 162 -0.38 4.82 -11.94
C GLY A 162 0.83 4.09 -11.35
N MET A 163 2.07 4.51 -11.68
CA MET A 163 3.29 3.89 -11.14
C MET A 163 4.40 4.90 -10.83
N GLY A 164 4.61 5.93 -11.66
CA GLY A 164 5.81 6.77 -11.60
C GLY A 164 6.93 6.23 -12.50
N SER A 165 8.19 6.40 -12.09
CA SER A 165 9.36 6.08 -12.91
C SER A 165 9.68 4.58 -12.96
N THR A 166 10.14 4.09 -14.12
CA THR A 166 10.65 2.73 -14.31
C THR A 166 12.05 2.51 -13.72
N TRP A 167 12.72 3.56 -13.23
CA TRP A 167 14.05 3.43 -12.62
C TRP A 167 14.00 3.36 -11.09
N ARG A 168 13.19 4.19 -10.42
CA ARG A 168 12.99 4.24 -8.95
C ARG A 168 11.91 5.27 -8.62
N LEU A 169 11.27 5.16 -7.46
CA LEU A 169 10.17 6.01 -7.00
C LEU A 169 10.55 7.49 -6.93
N PHE A 170 11.79 7.82 -6.60
CA PHE A 170 12.22 9.22 -6.46
C PHE A 170 12.99 9.75 -7.68
N GLU A 171 13.08 9.01 -8.78
CA GLU A 171 13.57 9.55 -10.05
C GLU A 171 12.50 10.50 -10.61
N PRO A 172 12.77 11.82 -10.73
CA PRO A 172 14.06 12.43 -11.11
C PRO A 172 14.75 13.28 -10.02
N ILE A 173 14.22 13.30 -8.78
CA ILE A 173 14.65 14.21 -7.72
C ILE A 173 15.68 13.61 -6.75
N GLU A 174 15.95 12.30 -6.86
CA GLU A 174 17.00 11.61 -6.10
C GLU A 174 18.34 11.62 -6.84
N TYR A 175 19.41 11.90 -6.09
CA TYR A 175 20.78 11.82 -6.59
C TYR A 175 21.38 10.45 -6.28
N THR A 176 22.07 9.83 -7.25
CA THR A 176 22.88 8.63 -7.01
C THR A 176 24.35 9.03 -6.97
N THR A 177 25.00 8.86 -5.81
CA THR A 177 26.45 9.00 -5.70
C THR A 177 27.15 7.94 -6.53
N THR A 178 28.34 8.27 -7.07
CA THR A 178 29.18 7.31 -7.79
C THR A 178 29.44 6.04 -6.97
N GLY A 179 29.26 4.86 -7.57
CA GLY A 179 29.54 3.56 -6.94
C GLY A 179 28.30 2.75 -6.53
N PHE A 180 27.10 3.33 -6.63
CA PHE A 180 25.84 2.64 -6.33
C PHE A 180 24.91 2.61 -7.55
N ASN A 181 24.22 1.49 -7.73
CA ASN A 181 23.17 1.33 -8.72
C ASN A 181 21.86 0.98 -8.02
N ILE A 182 20.90 1.90 -8.09
CA ILE A 182 19.55 1.72 -7.55
C ILE A 182 18.60 1.48 -8.71
N ARG A 183 17.79 0.41 -8.64
CA ARG A 183 16.80 0.08 -9.67
C ARG A 183 15.47 -0.31 -9.05
N LEU A 184 14.39 0.05 -9.74
CA LEU A 184 13.07 -0.51 -9.54
C LEU A 184 13.10 -1.97 -9.99
N VAL A 185 12.73 -2.83 -9.07
CA VAL A 185 12.66 -4.28 -9.25
C VAL A 185 11.25 -4.66 -9.65
N ASN A 186 10.25 -4.19 -8.91
CA ASN A 186 8.84 -4.35 -9.25
C ASN A 186 7.99 -3.23 -8.65
N PHE A 187 6.77 -3.14 -9.17
CA PHE A 187 5.71 -2.34 -8.60
C PHE A 187 4.47 -3.21 -8.44
N SER A 188 3.85 -3.12 -7.27
CA SER A 188 2.59 -3.81 -6.96
C SER A 188 1.55 -2.85 -6.40
N LEU A 189 0.28 -3.19 -6.65
CA LEU A 189 -0.87 -2.45 -6.16
C LEU A 189 -1.84 -3.44 -5.54
N ASN A 190 -2.17 -3.24 -4.26
CA ASN A 190 -3.04 -4.12 -3.48
C ASN A 190 -2.59 -5.60 -3.50
N GLY A 191 -1.27 -5.83 -3.52
CA GLY A 191 -0.67 -7.17 -3.53
C GLY A 191 -0.53 -7.80 -4.92
N GLU A 192 -1.06 -7.21 -5.99
CA GLU A 192 -0.85 -7.68 -7.36
C GLU A 192 0.37 -6.98 -7.98
N VAL A 193 1.35 -7.74 -8.49
CA VAL A 193 2.48 -7.18 -9.25
C VAL A 193 1.99 -6.73 -10.62
N LEU A 194 2.11 -5.44 -10.90
CA LEU A 194 1.65 -4.83 -12.16
C LEU A 194 2.79 -4.52 -13.12
N TYR A 195 4.00 -4.40 -12.60
CA TYR A 195 5.23 -4.17 -13.35
C TYR A 195 6.39 -4.91 -12.68
N TYR A 196 7.29 -5.49 -13.46
CA TYR A 196 8.55 -6.03 -12.99
C TYR A 196 9.67 -5.70 -13.97
N ASN A 197 10.88 -5.57 -13.44
CA ASN A 197 12.08 -5.39 -14.22
C ASN A 197 12.58 -6.74 -14.73
N PRO A 198 12.74 -6.95 -16.05
CA PRO A 198 13.23 -8.21 -16.61
C PRO A 198 14.63 -8.64 -16.12
N ASP A 199 15.45 -7.70 -15.62
CA ASP A 199 16.74 -8.00 -15.00
C ASP A 199 16.59 -8.78 -13.66
N TYR A 200 15.39 -8.79 -13.07
CA TYR A 200 15.04 -9.43 -11.81
C TYR A 200 13.80 -10.34 -11.96
N PRO A 201 13.86 -11.38 -12.82
CA PRO A 201 12.70 -12.20 -13.17
C PRO A 201 12.10 -12.97 -11.99
N GLU A 202 12.88 -13.26 -10.95
CA GLU A 202 12.44 -13.89 -9.71
C GLU A 202 11.43 -13.05 -8.93
N TRP A 203 11.36 -11.74 -9.21
CA TRP A 203 10.42 -10.81 -8.59
C TRP A 203 9.11 -10.63 -9.36
N ALA A 204 8.91 -11.35 -10.47
CA ALA A 204 7.70 -11.25 -11.29
C ALA A 204 6.41 -11.61 -10.51
N ASN A 205 6.53 -12.36 -9.42
CA ASN A 205 5.42 -12.74 -8.55
C ASN A 205 5.54 -12.14 -7.12
N GLY A 206 6.29 -11.06 -6.96
CA GLY A 206 6.51 -10.39 -5.68
C GLY A 206 7.82 -10.82 -5.02
N ASN A 207 7.91 -10.70 -3.69
CA ASN A 207 9.12 -11.07 -2.97
C ASN A 207 9.39 -12.58 -3.07
N PRO A 208 10.49 -13.03 -3.71
CA PRO A 208 10.79 -14.45 -3.88
C PRO A 208 11.06 -15.17 -2.54
N GLN A 209 11.37 -14.43 -1.48
CA GLN A 209 11.58 -14.95 -0.13
C GLN A 209 10.32 -14.89 0.74
N SER A 210 9.22 -14.29 0.26
CA SER A 210 7.96 -14.25 0.99
C SER A 210 7.19 -15.54 0.78
N VAL A 211 6.73 -16.15 1.87
CA VAL A 211 5.69 -17.18 1.79
C VAL A 211 4.38 -16.48 1.47
N ALA A 212 3.69 -16.89 0.40
CA ALA A 212 2.40 -16.32 0.03
C ALA A 212 1.47 -16.29 1.25
N GLU A 213 1.03 -15.08 1.64
CA GLU A 213 -0.06 -14.96 2.61
C GLU A 213 -1.30 -15.56 1.98
N LEU A 214 -1.72 -16.74 2.42
CA LEU A 214 -3.02 -17.27 2.07
C LEU A 214 -4.05 -16.25 2.57
N PRO A 215 -5.00 -15.79 1.72
CA PRO A 215 -6.03 -14.88 2.15
C PRO A 215 -6.72 -15.50 3.37
N SER A 216 -6.63 -14.82 4.52
CA SER A 216 -7.19 -15.28 5.79
C SER A 216 -8.71 -15.23 5.71
N TYR A 217 -9.32 -16.18 5.01
CA TYR A 217 -10.72 -16.54 5.18
C TYR A 217 -10.81 -17.42 6.42
N SER A 218 -10.58 -16.84 7.61
CA SER A 218 -11.00 -17.55 8.81
C SER A 218 -12.53 -17.62 8.80
N PRO A 219 -13.12 -18.82 8.82
CA PRO A 219 -14.56 -18.98 8.92
C PRO A 219 -15.07 -18.64 10.33
N VAL A 220 -14.23 -18.09 11.21
CA VAL A 220 -14.56 -17.69 12.58
C VAL A 220 -14.20 -16.22 12.78
N ARG A 221 -15.13 -15.45 13.33
CA ARG A 221 -14.95 -14.05 13.71
C ARG A 221 -15.31 -13.88 15.17
N ILE A 222 -14.48 -13.13 15.90
CA ILE A 222 -14.69 -12.83 17.31
C ILE A 222 -14.94 -11.33 17.45
N TYR A 223 -16.08 -11.00 18.07
CA TYR A 223 -16.47 -9.64 18.40
C TYR A 223 -16.44 -9.51 19.92
N THR A 224 -15.61 -8.62 20.44
CA THR A 224 -15.61 -8.30 21.87
C THR A 224 -16.54 -7.12 22.11
N ASP A 225 -17.40 -7.23 23.13
CA ASP A 225 -18.17 -6.10 23.64
C ASP A 225 -17.60 -5.72 25.02
N PRO A 226 -16.79 -4.64 25.09
CA PRO A 226 -16.16 -4.21 26.33
C PRO A 226 -17.16 -3.79 27.41
N VAL A 227 -18.41 -3.46 27.05
CA VAL A 227 -19.41 -2.93 27.99
C VAL A 227 -20.19 -4.05 28.67
N SER A 228 -20.58 -5.09 27.92
CA SER A 228 -21.38 -6.19 28.46
C SER A 228 -20.57 -7.26 29.20
N GLY A 229 -19.24 -7.26 29.07
CA GLY A 229 -18.42 -8.34 29.61
C GLY A 229 -18.71 -9.66 28.90
N THR A 230 -18.99 -9.60 27.59
CA THR A 230 -19.20 -10.78 26.74
C THR A 230 -18.41 -10.62 25.44
N PHE A 231 -18.10 -11.75 24.83
CA PHE A 231 -17.61 -11.79 23.46
C PHE A 231 -18.44 -12.78 22.66
N ARG A 232 -18.71 -12.40 21.42
CA ARG A 232 -19.53 -13.15 20.47
C ARG A 232 -18.63 -13.76 19.42
N ILE A 233 -18.84 -15.04 19.15
CA ILE A 233 -18.10 -15.82 18.17
C ILE A 233 -19.08 -16.22 17.09
N VAL A 234 -18.81 -15.77 15.87
CA VAL A 234 -19.63 -16.07 14.70
C VAL A 234 -18.82 -16.92 13.75
N SER A 235 -19.38 -18.03 13.32
CA SER A 235 -18.78 -18.92 12.33
C SER A 235 -19.64 -19.10 11.09
N SER A 236 -19.02 -19.43 9.95
CA SER A 236 -19.72 -19.89 8.76
C SER A 236 -20.23 -21.34 8.86
N GLY A 237 -19.89 -22.07 9.92
CA GLY A 237 -20.30 -23.45 10.17
C GLY A 237 -20.77 -23.67 11.61
N LEU A 238 -21.32 -24.86 11.88
CA LEU A 238 -21.81 -25.24 13.21
C LEU A 238 -20.64 -25.54 14.15
N MET A 239 -20.57 -24.82 15.27
CA MET A 239 -19.53 -24.98 16.26
C MET A 239 -19.88 -26.09 17.24
N ASN A 240 -18.91 -26.94 17.55
CA ASN A 240 -19.02 -27.98 18.58
C ASN A 240 -18.49 -27.48 19.92
N ARG A 241 -17.32 -26.85 19.93
CA ARG A 241 -16.63 -26.46 21.17
C ARG A 241 -15.83 -25.19 20.98
N ILE A 242 -15.80 -24.36 22.01
CA ILE A 242 -14.93 -23.18 22.09
C ILE A 242 -14.04 -23.31 23.33
N SER A 243 -12.73 -23.16 23.16
CA SER A 243 -11.73 -23.22 24.21
C SER A 243 -10.89 -21.93 24.20
N VAL A 244 -10.70 -21.31 25.36
CA VAL A 244 -9.98 -20.04 25.53
C VAL A 244 -8.71 -20.29 26.34
N TYR A 245 -7.57 -19.91 25.79
CA TYR A 245 -6.25 -20.08 26.38
C TYR A 245 -5.58 -18.73 26.63
N ASP A 246 -4.79 -18.62 27.69
CA ASP A 246 -3.91 -17.47 27.87
C ASP A 246 -2.62 -17.59 27.03
N THR A 247 -1.77 -16.57 27.11
CA THR A 247 -0.48 -16.50 26.40
C THR A 247 0.53 -17.57 26.82
N GLN A 248 0.29 -18.26 27.94
CA GLN A 248 1.09 -19.37 28.43
C GLN A 248 0.51 -20.72 27.97
N GLY A 249 -0.57 -20.72 27.20
CA GLY A 249 -1.25 -21.93 26.71
C GLY A 249 -2.13 -22.61 27.77
N ARG A 250 -2.43 -21.96 28.90
CA ARG A 250 -3.31 -22.54 29.93
C ARG A 250 -4.76 -22.35 29.53
N LEU A 251 -5.56 -23.41 29.62
CA LEU A 251 -7.00 -23.36 29.37
C LEU A 251 -7.70 -22.54 30.45
N CYS A 252 -8.21 -21.37 30.08
CA CYS A 252 -8.95 -20.47 30.97
C CYS A 252 -10.45 -20.75 30.97
N LYS A 253 -11.01 -21.16 29.83
CA LYS A 253 -12.45 -21.43 29.68
C LYS A 253 -12.71 -22.41 28.55
N GLU A 254 -13.73 -23.26 28.72
CA GLU A 254 -14.21 -24.16 27.67
C GLU A 254 -15.74 -24.20 27.69
N THR A 255 -16.36 -24.28 26.52
CA THR A 255 -17.83 -24.34 26.40
C THR A 255 -18.24 -25.18 25.19
N ASP A 256 -19.21 -26.06 25.42
CA ASP A 256 -19.90 -26.80 24.34
C ASP A 256 -20.96 -25.88 23.71
N CYS A 257 -20.93 -25.80 22.38
CA CYS A 257 -21.74 -24.84 21.62
C CYS A 257 -22.99 -25.50 21.01
N GLY A 258 -23.18 -26.81 21.17
CA GLY A 258 -24.39 -27.51 20.73
C GLY A 258 -24.68 -27.46 19.22
N GLY A 259 -23.72 -27.04 18.38
CA GLY A 259 -23.93 -26.84 16.96
C GLY A 259 -24.35 -25.42 16.55
N GLU A 260 -24.23 -24.40 17.41
CA GLU A 260 -24.56 -23.03 17.00
C GLU A 260 -23.46 -22.41 16.11
N ALA A 261 -23.87 -21.62 15.12
CA ALA A 261 -22.96 -20.83 14.28
C ALA A 261 -22.68 -19.43 14.87
N ASP A 262 -23.36 -19.06 15.94
CA ASP A 262 -23.26 -17.76 16.58
C ASP A 262 -23.44 -17.94 18.08
N TYR A 263 -22.38 -17.72 18.85
CA TYR A 263 -22.35 -18.07 20.27
C TYR A 263 -21.74 -16.94 21.09
N SER A 264 -22.37 -16.63 22.23
CA SER A 264 -21.89 -15.58 23.14
C SER A 264 -21.33 -16.17 24.43
N ILE A 265 -20.10 -15.80 24.77
CA ILE A 265 -19.40 -16.25 25.97
C ILE A 265 -19.23 -15.07 26.92
N ASN A 266 -19.60 -15.29 28.18
CA ASN A 266 -19.35 -14.33 29.24
C ASN A 266 -17.85 -14.28 29.58
N SER A 267 -17.23 -13.10 29.58
CA SER A 267 -15.81 -12.90 29.88
C SER A 267 -15.51 -12.68 31.37
N LYS A 268 -16.53 -12.66 32.24
CA LYS A 268 -16.37 -12.52 33.69
C LYS A 268 -15.44 -13.60 34.24
N GLY A 269 -14.42 -13.16 34.97
CA GLY A 269 -13.38 -14.03 35.53
C GLY A 269 -12.14 -14.20 34.65
N LEU A 270 -12.14 -13.67 33.42
CA LEU A 270 -10.94 -13.52 32.60
C LEU A 270 -10.31 -12.14 32.86
N PRO A 271 -9.06 -12.08 33.38
CA PRO A 271 -8.33 -10.81 33.51
C PRO A 271 -8.17 -10.08 32.17
N ALA A 272 -7.87 -8.78 32.24
CA ALA A 272 -7.45 -8.03 31.06
C ALA A 272 -6.15 -8.64 30.49
N GLY A 273 -6.12 -8.86 29.17
CA GLY A 273 -5.02 -9.57 28.53
C GLY A 273 -5.33 -10.08 27.12
N VAL A 274 -4.34 -10.78 26.56
CA VAL A 274 -4.44 -11.44 25.26
C VAL A 274 -4.76 -12.91 25.46
N TYR A 275 -5.70 -13.41 24.66
CA TYR A 275 -6.15 -14.80 24.69
C TYR A 275 -6.14 -15.39 23.28
N LEU A 276 -5.87 -16.70 23.22
CA LEU A 276 -6.09 -17.53 22.04
C LEU A 276 -7.42 -18.25 22.20
N VAL A 277 -8.30 -18.11 21.21
CA VAL A 277 -9.60 -18.76 21.18
C VAL A 277 -9.56 -19.81 20.10
N LYS A 278 -9.75 -21.06 20.48
CA LYS A 278 -9.86 -22.21 19.60
C LYS A 278 -11.33 -22.58 19.43
N VAL A 279 -11.78 -22.69 18.20
CA VAL A 279 -13.14 -23.09 17.83
C VAL A 279 -13.07 -24.40 17.07
N GLN A 280 -13.68 -25.45 17.63
CA GLN A 280 -13.84 -26.73 16.99
C GLN A 280 -15.23 -26.80 16.34
N MET A 281 -15.27 -27.10 15.05
CA MET A 281 -16.49 -27.28 14.27
C MET A 281 -17.02 -28.70 14.40
N GLN A 282 -18.30 -28.92 14.11
CA GLN A 282 -18.90 -30.26 14.11
C GLN A 282 -18.28 -31.20 13.05
N ASN A 283 -17.76 -30.67 11.95
CA ASN A 283 -17.06 -31.46 10.94
C ASN A 283 -15.61 -31.82 11.32
N GLY A 284 -15.20 -31.52 12.56
CA GLY A 284 -13.86 -31.79 13.08
C GLY A 284 -12.81 -30.73 12.73
N LYS A 285 -13.13 -29.71 11.90
CA LYS A 285 -12.21 -28.61 11.62
C LYS A 285 -11.99 -27.76 12.86
N GLU A 286 -10.75 -27.33 13.09
CA GLU A 286 -10.40 -26.42 14.17
C GLU A 286 -9.88 -25.09 13.61
N GLU A 287 -10.26 -24.00 14.25
CA GLU A 287 -9.85 -22.64 13.90
C GLU A 287 -9.33 -21.93 15.16
N THR A 288 -8.35 -21.05 14.99
CA THR A 288 -7.81 -20.27 16.10
C THR A 288 -7.86 -18.79 15.78
N ALA A 289 -8.30 -17.99 16.74
CA ALA A 289 -8.36 -16.55 16.63
C ALA A 289 -7.82 -15.89 17.91
N LYS A 290 -7.28 -14.68 17.77
CA LYS A 290 -6.79 -13.87 18.88
C LYS A 290 -7.93 -13.00 19.42
N MET A 291 -8.04 -12.92 20.74
CA MET A 291 -8.98 -12.05 21.45
C MET A 291 -8.22 -11.17 22.45
N ILE A 292 -8.71 -9.96 22.68
CA ILE A 292 -8.18 -9.03 23.69
C ILE A 292 -9.31 -8.64 24.64
N ILE A 293 -9.10 -8.87 25.93
CA ILE A 293 -9.96 -8.38 27.01
C ILE A 293 -9.29 -7.15 27.62
N LYS A 294 -10.04 -6.06 27.77
CA LYS A 294 -9.57 -4.80 28.35
C LYS A 294 -10.08 -4.62 29.78
#